data_AF-A0A0C9SVE8-F1
#
_entry.id   AF-A0A0C9SVE8-F1
#
_cell.length_a   1.000
_cell.length_b   1.000
_cell.length_c   1.000
_cell.angle_alpha   90.00
_cell.angle_beta   90.00
_cell.angle_gamma   90.00
#
_symmetry.space_group_name_H-M   'P 1'
#
loop_
_entity.id
_entity.type
_entity.pdbx_description
1 polymer ?
#
loop_
_entity_poly.entity_id
_entity_poly.type
_entity_poly.pdbx_seq_one_letter_code
_entity_poly.pdbx_strand_id
1 'polypeptide(L)' 'LLLAASSRKFMDSVKAKLSVAFKMRDLGEAKYILGIEINRDRKLRTISLSQ' A
#
# COMPACT_ATOMS: atom_id res chain seq x y z
N LEU A 1 2.91 2.58 -6.88
CA LEU A 1 2.87 1.11 -6.73
C LEU A 1 2.08 0.78 -5.46
N LEU A 2 1.14 -0.17 -5.52
CA LEU A 2 0.48 -0.68 -4.32
C LEU A 2 1.18 -1.94 -3.83
N LEU A 3 1.42 -2.02 -2.52
CA LEU A 3 2.01 -3.17 -1.87
C LEU A 3 1.06 -3.66 -0.77
N ALA A 4 0.75 -4.95 -0.78
CA ALA A 4 -0.04 -5.61 0.25
C ALA A 4 0.75 -6.81 0.79
N ALA A 5 0.92 -6.87 2.11
CA ALA A 5 1.62 -7.95 2.79
C ALA A 5 1.07 -8.15 4.20
N SER A 6 1.20 -9.37 4.72
CA SER A 6 0.85 -9.73 6.10
C SER A 6 1.94 -9.34 7.12
N SER A 7 3.17 -9.07 6.65
CA SER A 7 4.31 -8.70 7.48
C SER A 7 4.81 -7.30 7.17
N ARG A 8 4.84 -6.44 8.20
CA ARG A 8 5.39 -5.08 8.11
C ARG A 8 6.88 -5.10 7.72
N LYS A 9 7.67 -5.98 8.34
CA LYS A 9 9.10 -6.14 8.05
C LYS A 9 9.35 -6.50 6.58
N PHE A 10 8.54 -7.40 6.04
CA PHE A 10 8.66 -7.79 4.63
C PHE A 10 8.35 -6.60 3.72
N MET A 11 7.26 -5.87 3.99
CA MET A 11 6.88 -4.68 3.22
C MET A 11 7.97 -3.60 3.24
N ASP A 12 8.62 -3.38 4.38
CA ASP A 12 9.72 -2.43 4.52
C ASP A 12 10.96 -2.85 3.72
N SER A 13 11.28 -4.16 3.73
CA SER A 13 12.39 -4.70 2.95
C SER A 13 12.17 -4.53 1.44
N VAL A 14 10.95 -4.74 0.97
CA VAL A 14 10.58 -4.56 -0.45
C VAL A 14 10.65 -3.09 -0.82
N LYS A 15 10.09 -2.21 0.03
CA LYS A 15 10.14 -0.76 -0.17
C LYS A 15 11.59 -0.24 -0.24
N ALA A 16 12.47 -0.71 0.64
CA ALA A 16 13.88 -0.32 0.63
C ALA A 16 14.60 -0.74 -0.67
N LYS A 17 14.43 -2.00 -1.09
CA LYS A 17 15.02 -2.50 -2.35
C LYS A 17 14.53 -1.69 -3.57
N LEU A 18 13.24 -1.39 -3.58
CA LEU A 18 12.58 -0.61 -4.62
C LEU A 18 13.06 0.85 -4.65
N SER A 19 13.25 1.49 -3.51
CA SER A 19 13.80 2.85 -3.42
C SER A 19 15.27 2.95 -3.83
N VAL A 20 16.03 1.86 -3.74
CA VAL A 20 17.42 1.81 -4.22
C VAL A 20 17.47 1.60 -5.73
N ALA A 21 16.66 0.68 -6.26
CA ALA A 21 16.64 0.36 -7.69
C ALA A 21 15.97 1.45 -8.54
N PHE A 22 15.01 2.19 -7.97
CA PHE A 22 14.23 3.20 -8.65
C PHE A 22 14.18 4.47 -7.80
N LYS A 23 14.13 5.66 -8.42
CA LYS A 23 13.85 6.93 -7.73
C LYS A 23 12.39 6.96 -7.25
N MET A 24 12.10 6.18 -6.23
CA MET A 24 10.75 5.94 -5.75
C MET A 24 10.40 6.94 -4.65
N ARG A 25 9.23 7.56 -4.77
CA ARG A 25 8.64 8.41 -3.73
C ARG A 25 7.50 7.67 -3.07
N ASP A 26 7.49 7.65 -1.75
CA ASP A 26 6.34 7.18 -1.00
C ASP A 26 5.22 8.23 -1.05
N LEU A 27 4.02 7.77 -1.41
CA LEU A 27 2.81 8.58 -1.49
C LEU A 27 1.90 8.37 -0.27
N GLY A 28 2.29 7.50 0.67
CA GLY A 28 1.52 7.18 1.85
C GLY A 28 0.43 6.13 1.57
N GLU A 29 -0.64 6.18 2.35
CA GLU A 29 -1.74 5.23 2.23
C GLU A 29 -2.53 5.45 0.94
N ALA A 30 -2.77 4.38 0.20
CA ALA A 30 -3.54 4.43 -1.03
C ALA A 30 -5.03 4.59 -0.74
N LYS A 31 -5.62 5.67 -1.27
CA LYS A 31 -7.06 5.95 -1.17
C LYS A 31 -7.83 5.61 -2.43
N TYR A 32 -7.17 5.54 -3.58
CA TYR A 32 -7.81 5.23 -4.84
C TYR A 32 -6.93 4.32 -5.70
N ILE A 33 -7.54 3.42 -6.44
CA ILE A 33 -6.92 2.64 -7.51
C ILE A 33 -7.86 2.62 -8.73
N LEU A 34 -7.38 3.11 -9.87
CA LEU A 34 -8.15 3.11 -11.13
C LEU A 34 -9.55 3.76 -11.02
N GLY A 35 -9.68 4.80 -10.18
CA GLY A 35 -10.96 5.47 -9.92
C GLY A 35 -11.83 4.80 -8.85
N ILE A 36 -11.43 3.64 -8.33
CA ILE A 36 -12.10 2.93 -7.24
C ILE A 36 -11.52 3.41 -5.92
N GLU A 37 -12.38 3.83 -5.00
CA GLU A 37 -11.97 4.23 -3.65
C GLU A 37 -11.64 2.99 -2.80
N ILE A 38 -10.53 3.07 -2.07
CA ILE A 38 -10.08 2.05 -1.13
C ILE A 38 -10.38 2.54 0.28
N ASN A 39 -11.28 1.84 0.95
CA ASN A 39 -11.62 2.06 2.35
C ASN A 39 -10.96 0.97 3.21
N ARG A 40 -10.08 1.37 4.14
CA ARG A 40 -9.33 0.44 4.99
C ARG A 40 -9.67 0.62 6.45
N ASP A 41 -10.29 -0.38 7.06
CA ASP A 41 -10.51 -0.44 8.49
C ASP A 41 -9.46 -1.35 9.16
N ARG A 42 -8.54 -0.73 9.91
CA ARG A 42 -7.47 -1.46 10.62
C ARG A 42 -7.96 -2.15 11.90
N LYS A 43 -9.04 -1.68 12.51
CA LYS A 43 -9.64 -2.30 13.71
C LYS A 43 -10.34 -3.59 13.31
N LEU A 44 -11.15 -3.54 12.26
CA LEU A 44 -11.88 -4.70 11.72
C LEU A 44 -11.01 -5.56 10.79
N ARG A 45 -9.83 -5.07 10.41
CA ARG A 45 -8.91 -5.72 9.45
C ARG A 45 -9.55 -5.99 8.09
N THR A 46 -10.45 -5.10 7.66
CA THR A 46 -11.15 -5.19 6.38
C THR A 46 -10.62 -4.15 5.41
N ILE A 47 -10.72 -4.48 4.12
CA ILE A 47 -10.52 -3.54 3.01
C ILE A 47 -11.78 -3.66 2.16
N SER A 48 -12.48 -2.54 1.98
CA SER A 48 -13.63 -2.42 1.10
C SER A 48 -13.32 -1.50 -0.08
N LEU A 49 -14.02 -1.72 -1.17
CA LEU A 49 -13.89 -0.95 -2.40
C LEU A 49 -15.24 -0.28 -2.70
N SER A 50 -15.23 1.00 -3.00
CA SER A 50 -16.40 1.78 -3.44
C SER A 50 -16.12 2.39 -4.82
N GLN A 51 -17.17 2.48 -5.63
CA GLN A 51 -17.13 3.06 -6.98
C GLN A 51 -17.96 4.35 -7.02
#